data_AF-A0A1G0FQV4-F1
#
_entry.id   AF-A0A1G0FQV4-F1
#
_cell.length_a   1.000
_cell.length_b   1.000
_cell.length_c   1.000
_cell.angle_alpha   90.00
_cell.angle_beta   90.00
_cell.angle_gamma   90.00
#
_symmetry.space_group_name_H-M   'P 1'
#
loop_
_entity.id
_entity.type
_entity.pdbx_description
1 polymer ?
#
loop_
_entity_poly.entity_id
_entity_poly.type
_entity_poly.pdbx_seq_one_letter_code
_entity_poly.pdbx_strand_id
1 'polypeptide(L)' 'MPAIYKVSYVVRGEDHPGAILNTDQPPKVGDQVHIGGRQFTVVEVQELIPPREEFHFLHATVRSG' A
#
# COMPACT_ATOMS: atom_id res chain seq x y z
N MET A 1 10.87 18.37 -1.63
CA MET A 1 11.53 17.20 -1.01
C MET A 1 11.01 15.94 -1.73
N PRO A 2 11.52 14.71 -1.52
CA PRO A 2 10.89 13.54 -2.15
C PRO A 2 9.46 13.36 -1.60
N ALA A 3 8.51 13.00 -2.47
CA ALA A 3 7.11 12.79 -2.10
C ALA A 3 6.98 11.62 -1.10
N ILE A 4 6.10 11.76 -0.10
CA ILE A 4 5.85 10.72 0.90
C ILE A 4 4.48 10.12 0.65
N TYR A 5 4.44 8.81 0.39
CA TYR A 5 3.21 8.06 0.15
C TYR A 5 2.85 7.31 1.42
N LYS A 6 1.71 7.66 2.02
CA LYS A 6 1.13 6.90 3.13
C LYS A 6 0.18 5.86 2.57
N VAL A 7 0.59 4.60 2.60
CA VAL A 7 -0.12 3.49 1.98
C VAL A 7 -0.80 2.63 3.05
N SER A 8 -2.12 2.50 2.96
CA SER A 8 -2.90 1.53 3.73
C SER A 8 -3.01 0.23 2.95
N TYR A 9 -2.28 -0.80 3.36
CA TYR A 9 -2.35 -2.13 2.79
C TYR A 9 -3.45 -2.97 3.45
N VAL A 10 -4.33 -3.56 2.64
CA VAL A 10 -5.38 -4.48 3.09
C VAL A 10 -5.16 -5.84 2.43
N VAL A 11 -5.10 -6.90 3.24
CA VAL A 11 -4.92 -8.27 2.74
C VAL A 11 -6.28 -8.83 2.34
N ARG A 12 -6.44 -9.17 1.06
CA ARG A 12 -7.66 -9.76 0.51
C ARG A 12 -7.83 -11.19 0.99
N GLY A 13 -8.98 -11.50 1.58
CA GLY A 13 -9.35 -12.87 1.96
C GLY A 13 -8.78 -13.35 3.30
N GLU A 14 -8.11 -12.47 4.05
CA GLU A 14 -7.70 -12.73 5.43
C GLU A 14 -8.29 -11.66 6.36
N ASP A 15 -8.75 -12.07 7.54
CA ASP A 15 -9.10 -11.14 8.64
C ASP A 15 -7.85 -10.58 9.35
N HIS A 16 -6.64 -10.89 8.85
CA HIS A 16 -5.37 -10.51 9.44
C HIS A 16 -5.08 -9.02 9.24
N PRO A 17 -4.30 -8.40 10.15
CA PRO A 17 -4.12 -6.96 10.16
C PRO A 17 -3.38 -6.52 8.89
N GLY A 18 -4.07 -5.70 8.10
CA GLY A 18 -3.42 -4.80 7.16
C GLY A 18 -2.39 -3.92 7.86
N ALA A 19 -1.59 -3.19 7.08
CA ALA A 19 -0.58 -2.29 7.64
C ALA A 19 -0.62 -0.94 6.94
N ILE A 20 -0.37 0.12 7.70
CA ILE A 20 -0.14 1.45 7.12
C ILE A 20 1.36 1.68 7.12
N LEU A 21 1.94 1.84 5.94
CA LEU A 21 3.38 2.07 5.75
C LEU A 21 3.59 3.37 4.98
N ASN A 22 4.69 4.06 5.28
CA ASN A 22 5.16 5.17 4.46
C ASN A 22 6.14 4.61 3.43
N THR A 23 5.97 4.98 2.17
CA THR A 23 6.86 4.59 1.08
C THR A 23 7.31 5.83 0.30
N ASP A 24 8.52 5.78 -0.24
CA ASP A 24 9.07 6.87 -1.07
C ASP A 24 8.56 6.82 -2.52
N GLN A 25 7.95 5.69 -2.90
CA GLN A 25 7.33 5.47 -4.20
C GLN A 25 5.94 4.86 -4.01
N PRO A 26 4.97 5.20 -4.89
CA PRO A 26 3.65 4.61 -4.84
C PRO A 26 3.75 3.14 -5.27
N PRO A 27 3.10 2.20 -4.56
CA PRO A 27 3.02 0.82 -4.99
C PRO A 27 2.27 0.72 -6.32
N LYS A 28 2.60 -0.30 -7.09
CA LYS A 28 1.95 -0.63 -8.36
C LYS A 28 1.35 -2.02 -8.29
N VAL A 29 0.31 -2.25 -9.07
CA VAL A 29 -0.25 -3.61 -9.24
C VAL A 29 0.84 -4.54 -9.77
N GLY A 30 1.04 -5.67 -9.09
CA GLY A 30 2.09 -6.64 -9.37
C GLY A 30 3.30 -6.53 -8.43
N ASP A 31 3.47 -5.41 -7.71
CA ASP A 31 4.58 -5.25 -6.78
C ASP A 31 4.50 -6.25 -5.62
N GLN A 32 5.67 -6.67 -5.13
CA GLN A 32 5.79 -7.50 -3.93
C GLN A 32 6.08 -6.61 -2.72
N VAL A 33 5.22 -6.67 -1.71
CA VAL A 33 5.37 -5.92 -0.46
C VAL A 33 5.52 -6.86 0.73
N HIS A 34 6.31 -6.44 1.71
CA HIS A 34 6.52 -7.20 2.94
C HIS A 34 5.72 -6.54 4.07
N ILE A 35 4.76 -7.28 4.63
CA ILE A 35 3.91 -6.83 5.73
C ILE A 35 4.04 -7.84 6.85
N GLY A 36 4.52 -7.39 8.02
CA GLY A 36 4.67 -8.27 9.19
C GLY A 36 5.56 -9.50 8.95
N GLY A 37 6.58 -9.37 8.07
CA GLY A 37 7.48 -10.48 7.72
C GLY A 37 6.92 -11.47 6.68
N ARG A 38 5.70 -11.26 6.17
CA ARG A 38 5.11 -12.05 5.07
C ARG A 38 5.15 -11.24 3.77
N GLN A 39 5.31 -11.93 2.66
CA GLN A 39 5.31 -11.32 1.32
C GLN A 39 3.92 -11.39 0.70
N PHE A 40 3.47 -10.28 0.12
CA PHE A 40 2.18 -10.16 -0.55
C PHE A 40 2.33 -9.47 -1.91
N THR A 41 1.44 -9.80 -2.84
CA THR A 41 1.36 -9.16 -4.15
C THR A 41 0.29 -8.08 -4.14
N VAL A 42 0.63 -6.87 -4.57
CA VAL A 42 -0.34 -5.79 -4.79
C VAL A 42 -1.24 -6.14 -5.97
N VAL A 43 -2.55 -6.15 -5.75
CA VAL A 43 -3.55 -6.46 -6.78
C VAL A 43 -4.38 -5.24 -7.19
N GLU A 44 -4.41 -4.21 -6.34
CA GLU A 44 -5.15 -2.97 -6.59
C GLU A 44 -4.49 -1.82 -5.84
N VAL A 45 -4.51 -0.62 -6.43
CA VAL A 45 -4.05 0.62 -5.79
C VAL A 45 -5.05 1.72 -6.10
N GLN A 46 -5.54 2.40 -5.08
CA GLN A 46 -6.50 3.50 -5.16
C GLN A 46 -6.00 4.70 -4.37
N GLU A 47 -6.09 5.90 -4.93
CA GLU A 47 -5.83 7.13 -4.19
C GLU A 47 -7.10 7.53 -3.42
N LEU A 48 -7.00 7.57 -2.08
CA LEU A 48 -8.17 7.77 -1.21
C LEU A 48 -8.62 9.22 -1.13
N ILE A 49 -7.67 10.15 -1.16
CA ILE A 49 -7.92 11.58 -1.13
C ILE A 49 -6.97 12.27 -2.12
N PRO A 50 -7.39 13.39 -2.73
CA PRO A 50 -6.52 14.18 -3.58
C PRO A 50 -5.19 14.50 -2.86
N PRO A 51 -4.06 14.45 -3.57
CA PRO A 51 -2.76 14.78 -3.00
C PRO A 51 -2.78 16.15 -2.33
N ARG A 52 -2.19 16.22 -1.13
CA ARG A 52 -1.97 17.51 -0.46
C ARG A 52 -0.49 17.81 -0.52
N GLU A 53 -0.11 18.63 -1.50
CA GLU A 53 1.29 18.99 -1.78
C GLU A 53 2.15 17.73 -2.01
N GLU A 54 3.05 17.40 -1.08
CA GLU A 54 3.96 16.26 -1.17
C GLU A 54 3.42 14.98 -0.49
N PHE A 55 2.22 15.03 0.10
CA PHE A 55 1.61 13.91 0.82
C PHE A 55 0.49 13.25 0.01
N HIS A 56 0.67 11.96 -0.25
CA HIS A 56 -0.31 11.12 -0.95
C HIS A 56 -0.85 10.04 -0.01
N PHE A 57 -2.15 9.79 -0.06
CA PHE A 57 -2.79 8.75 0.72
C PHE A 57 -3.34 7.68 -0.21
N LEU A 58 -2.65 6.54 -0.21
CA LEU A 58 -2.98 5.43 -1.08
C LEU A 58 -3.58 4.28 -0.27
N HIS A 59 -4.52 3.58 -0.88
CA HIS A 59 -5.03 2.30 -0.44
C HIS A 59 -4.52 1.23 -1.40
N ALA A 60 -3.92 0.17 -0.89
CA ALA A 60 -3.44 -0.92 -1.69
C ALA A 60 -4.04 -2.24 -1.20
N THR A 61 -4.75 -2.94 -2.08
CA THR A 61 -5.20 -4.30 -1.79
C THR A 61 -4.10 -5.26 -2.17
N VAL A 62 -3.77 -6.19 -1.28
CA VAL A 62 -2.73 -7.20 -1.50
C VAL A 62 -3.28 -8.61 -1.33
N ARG A 63 -2.62 -9.59 -1.94
CA ARG A 63 -2.97 -11.01 -1.86
C ARG A 63 -1.74 -11.81 -1.43
N SER A 64 -1.94 -12.81 -0.56
CA SER A 64 -0.91 -13.81 -0.27
C SER A 64 -0.63 -14.64 -1.52
N GLY A 65 0.65 -14.81 -1.85
CA GLY A 65 1.08 -15.67 -2.96
C GLY A 65 0.69 -17.13 -2.76
#